data_AF-A0A6V7NM87-F1
#
_entry.id   AF-A0A6V7NM87-F1
#
_cell.length_a   1.000
_cell.length_b   1.000
_cell.length_c   1.000
_cell.angle_alpha   90.00
_cell.angle_beta   90.00
_cell.angle_gamma   90.00
#
_symmetry.space_group_name_H-M   'P 1'
#
loop_
_entity.id
_entity.type
_entity.pdbx_description
1 polymer ?
#
loop_
_entity_poly.entity_id
_entity_poly.type
_entity_poly.pdbx_seq_one_letter_code
_entity_poly.pdbx_strand_id
1 'polypeptide(L)'
;MGRLVSEGYVLTVLAPNDEAMARLTTDQLSEPGAPEQIVYYHLIPEYQTEESMYNAVRRFGKVRYDTLRLPHKVVAREADGSVKFGQGEGSAYLFDPDIYTDGRISVQGIDAVLFPPEEPVPAAAAVAPAARKPPTANAKLRRGKLMEATCQMLGAIGQRSRLASCQ
;
A
#
# COMPACT_ATOMS: atom_id res chain seq x y z
N MET A 1 10.57 39.83 6.62
CA MET A 1 10.36 38.65 5.75
C MET A 1 11.34 37.58 6.16
N GLY A 2 10.88 36.46 6.69
CA GLY A 2 11.74 35.37 7.16
C GLY A 2 12.44 34.71 5.99
N ARG A 3 13.78 34.69 6.00
CA ARG A 3 14.59 33.98 5.02
C ARG A 3 14.50 32.49 5.34
N LEU A 4 13.81 31.73 4.50
CA LEU A 4 13.75 30.28 4.62
C LEU A 4 15.18 29.72 4.53
N VAL A 5 15.59 28.98 5.57
CA VAL A 5 16.89 28.32 5.62
C VAL A 5 16.85 27.18 4.61
N SER A 6 17.59 27.32 3.52
CA SER A 6 17.57 26.36 2.42
C SER A 6 18.57 25.23 2.65
N GLU A 7 18.16 24.20 3.39
CA GLU A 7 18.96 22.98 3.62
C GLU A 7 18.85 21.95 2.48
N GLY A 8 18.17 22.30 1.37
CA GLY A 8 18.03 21.42 0.21
C GLY A 8 16.86 20.43 0.27
N TYR A 9 15.99 20.56 1.28
CA TYR A 9 14.76 19.78 1.36
C TYR A 9 13.75 20.20 0.29
N VAL A 10 13.07 19.18 -0.23
CA VAL A 10 11.92 19.31 -1.11
C VAL A 10 10.67 18.90 -0.35
N LEU A 11 9.56 19.58 -0.62
CA LEU A 11 8.31 19.38 0.11
C LEU A 11 7.12 19.62 -0.81
N THR A 12 6.13 18.75 -0.70
CA THR A 12 4.80 18.98 -1.25
C THR A 12 3.80 19.11 -0.10
N VAL A 13 3.02 20.18 -0.13
CA VAL A 13 1.96 20.46 0.84
C VAL A 13 0.63 20.19 0.18
N LEU A 14 -0.17 19.30 0.77
CA LEU A 14 -1.56 19.11 0.41
C LEU A 14 -2.43 20.06 1.23
N ALA A 15 -2.86 21.17 0.63
CA ALA A 15 -3.62 22.22 1.30
C ALA A 15 -5.13 21.98 1.12
N PRO A 16 -5.87 21.62 2.19
CA PRO A 16 -7.32 21.53 2.12
C PRO A 16 -7.94 22.92 1.91
N ASN A 17 -8.97 22.98 1.06
CA ASN A 17 -9.72 24.20 0.82
C ASN A 17 -10.54 24.65 2.04
N ASP A 18 -10.98 25.90 2.03
CA ASP A 18 -11.77 26.48 3.12
C ASP A 18 -13.08 25.68 3.37
N GLU A 19 -13.68 25.14 2.31
CA GLU A 19 -14.87 24.29 2.42
C GLU A 19 -14.59 22.98 3.16
N ALA A 20 -13.45 22.33 2.91
CA ALA A 20 -13.02 21.13 3.61
C ALA A 20 -12.73 21.43 5.08
N MET A 21 -12.05 22.55 5.35
CA MET A 21 -11.77 22.99 6.71
C MET A 21 -13.05 23.29 7.49
N ALA A 22 -14.08 23.85 6.83
CA ALA A 22 -15.38 24.10 7.44
C ALA A 22 -16.16 22.81 7.77
N ARG A 23 -15.88 21.69 7.10
CA ARG A 23 -16.51 20.38 7.36
C ARG A 23 -15.89 19.63 8.54
N LEU A 24 -14.73 20.08 9.03
CA LEU A 24 -14.10 19.51 10.21
C LEU A 24 -14.97 19.75 11.44
N THR A 25 -15.31 18.68 12.15
CA THR A 25 -15.99 18.81 13.45
C THR A 25 -14.96 19.13 14.54
N THR A 26 -15.38 19.91 15.54
CA THR A 26 -14.50 20.28 16.67
C THR A 26 -14.01 19.05 17.43
N ASP A 27 -14.79 17.96 17.44
CA ASP A 27 -14.46 16.72 18.13
C ASP A 27 -13.22 16.04 17.54
N GLN A 28 -13.03 16.11 16.22
CA GLN A 28 -11.86 15.55 15.53
C GLN A 28 -10.57 16.34 15.78
N LEU A 29 -10.70 17.61 16.18
CA LEU A 29 -9.58 18.49 16.51
C LEU A 29 -9.32 18.60 18.01
N SER A 30 -10.23 18.09 18.84
CA SER A 30 -10.17 18.20 20.30
C SER A 30 -9.21 17.20 20.93
N GLU A 31 -8.80 16.17 20.19
CA GLU A 31 -7.79 15.24 20.66
C GLU A 31 -6.42 15.95 20.80
N PRO A 32 -5.73 15.76 21.94
CA PRO A 32 -4.45 16.42 22.18
C PRO A 32 -3.41 15.95 21.15
N GLY A 33 -2.91 16.90 20.37
CA GLY A 33 -1.92 16.63 19.31
C GLY A 33 -2.52 16.23 17.95
N ALA A 34 -3.86 16.16 17.82
CA ALA A 34 -4.53 15.90 16.55
C ALA A 34 -4.26 16.94 15.46
N PRO A 35 -4.30 18.27 15.72
CA PRO A 35 -4.07 19.24 14.66
C PRO A 35 -2.66 19.13 14.07
N GLU A 36 -1.62 18.94 14.88
CA GLU A 36 -0.25 18.76 14.42
C GLU A 36 -0.11 17.49 13.59
N GLN A 37 -0.73 16.41 14.06
CA GLN A 37 -0.77 15.12 13.40
C GLN A 37 -1.45 15.16 12.03
N ILE A 38 -2.54 15.93 11.91
CA ILE A 38 -3.24 16.16 10.65
C ILE A 38 -2.32 16.95 9.71
N VAL A 39 -1.70 18.02 10.19
CA VAL A 39 -0.76 18.82 9.38
C VAL A 39 0.39 17.96 8.84
N TYR A 40 1.03 17.13 9.67
CA TYR A 40 2.14 16.28 9.20
C TYR A 40 1.72 15.23 8.17
N TYR A 41 0.47 14.80 8.19
CA TYR A 41 -0.05 13.86 7.20
C TYR A 41 -0.28 14.50 5.83
N HIS A 42 -0.44 15.81 5.78
CA HIS A 42 -0.58 16.59 4.54
C HIS A 42 0.77 17.02 3.95
N LEU A 43 1.89 16.71 4.62
CA LEU A 43 3.24 17.07 4.19
C LEU A 43 3.96 15.86 3.62
N ILE A 44 4.27 15.92 2.32
CA ILE A 44 5.01 14.89 1.58
C ILE A 44 6.46 15.38 1.40
N PRO A 45 7.49 14.67 1.90
CA PRO A 45 8.89 15.09 1.80
C PRO A 45 9.52 14.81 0.43
N GLU A 46 8.76 15.05 -0.65
CA GLU A 46 9.18 14.91 -2.03
C GLU A 46 8.63 16.10 -2.83
N TYR A 47 9.30 16.48 -3.92
CA TYR A 47 8.76 17.49 -4.83
C TYR A 47 7.83 16.83 -5.84
N GLN A 48 6.54 17.13 -5.76
CA GLN A 48 5.51 16.61 -6.65
C GLN A 48 4.65 17.75 -7.23
N THR A 49 4.66 17.87 -8.56
CA THR A 49 3.75 18.73 -9.33
C THR A 49 2.50 17.94 -9.75
N GLU A 50 1.46 18.63 -10.22
CA GLU A 50 0.27 17.97 -10.79
C GLU A 50 0.66 16.96 -11.87
N GLU A 51 1.48 17.37 -12.83
CA GLU A 51 1.91 16.53 -13.94
C GLU A 51 2.63 15.27 -13.45
N SER A 52 3.52 15.42 -12.46
CA SER A 52 4.24 14.29 -11.86
C SER A 52 3.27 13.30 -11.20
N MET A 53 2.34 13.82 -10.39
CA MET A 53 1.37 13.00 -9.68
C MET A 53 0.43 12.28 -10.65
N TYR A 54 -0.12 12.99 -11.63
CA TYR A 54 -1.01 12.45 -12.63
C TYR A 54 -0.32 11.35 -13.45
N ASN A 55 0.89 11.62 -13.93
CA ASN A 55 1.69 10.63 -14.66
C ASN A 55 1.99 9.39 -13.81
N ALA A 56 2.30 9.57 -12.53
CA ALA A 56 2.57 8.46 -11.62
C ALA A 56 1.32 7.61 -11.40
N VAL A 57 0.17 8.22 -11.08
CA VAL A 57 -1.07 7.44 -10.86
C VAL A 57 -1.57 6.78 -12.13
N ARG A 58 -1.42 7.41 -13.30
CA ARG A 58 -1.83 6.82 -14.58
C ARG A 58 -0.96 5.63 -14.99
N ARG A 59 0.34 5.68 -14.70
CA ARG A 59 1.29 4.59 -15.01
C ARG A 59 1.17 3.41 -14.04
N PHE A 60 1.06 3.70 -12.75
CA PHE A 60 1.12 2.68 -11.70
C PHE A 60 -0.26 2.29 -11.15
N GLY A 61 -1.33 3.03 -11.50
CA GLY A 61 -2.69 2.90 -11.00
C GLY A 61 -2.86 3.36 -9.55
N LYS A 62 -1.95 2.96 -8.68
CA LYS A 62 -1.93 3.28 -7.25
C LYS A 62 -0.52 3.63 -6.81
N VAL A 63 -0.34 4.85 -6.31
CA VAL A 63 0.94 5.36 -5.80
C VAL A 63 0.82 5.57 -4.30
N ARG A 64 1.93 5.42 -3.58
CA ARG A 64 2.01 5.69 -2.14
C ARG A 64 3.08 6.75 -1.91
N TYR A 65 2.69 7.88 -1.37
CA TYR A 65 3.60 8.94 -0.96
C TYR A 65 3.93 8.80 0.51
N ASP A 66 5.21 8.98 0.83
CA ASP A 66 5.63 9.15 2.20
C ASP A 66 5.10 10.47 2.77
N THR A 67 4.78 10.48 4.06
CA THR A 67 4.40 11.71 4.77
C THR A 67 5.35 11.96 5.92
N LEU A 68 5.37 13.18 6.45
CA LEU A 68 6.13 13.46 7.67
C LEU A 68 5.57 12.72 8.90
N ARG A 69 4.32 12.26 8.83
CA ARG A 69 3.73 11.37 9.84
C ARG A 69 4.14 9.91 9.58
N LEU A 70 5.32 9.52 10.02
CA LEU A 70 5.74 8.12 10.02
C LEU A 70 4.86 7.29 10.97
N PRO A 71 4.46 6.05 10.62
CA PRO A 71 4.74 5.28 9.40
C PRO A 71 3.67 5.42 8.30
N HIS A 72 2.79 6.42 8.38
CA HIS A 72 1.63 6.53 7.49
C HIS A 72 2.01 7.09 6.12
N LYS A 73 1.45 6.48 5.08
CA LYS A 73 1.64 6.88 3.68
C LYS A 73 0.30 7.30 3.09
N VAL A 74 0.29 8.40 2.35
CA VAL A 74 -0.89 8.83 1.59
C VAL A 74 -0.94 8.03 0.30
N VAL A 75 -2.09 7.38 0.07
CA VAL A 75 -2.34 6.63 -1.17
C VAL A 75 -2.94 7.58 -2.19
N ALA A 76 -2.43 7.59 -3.41
CA ALA A 76 -3.01 8.30 -4.54
C ALA A 76 -3.45 7.33 -5.65
N ARG A 77 -4.57 7.64 -6.30
CA ARG A 77 -5.14 6.89 -7.43
C ARG A 77 -5.71 7.84 -8.47
N GLU A 78 -5.78 7.39 -9.71
CA GLU A 78 -6.53 8.11 -10.74
C GLU A 78 -8.03 7.94 -10.50
N ALA A 79 -8.78 9.04 -10.50
CA ALA A 79 -10.24 9.04 -10.43
C ALA A 79 -10.80 10.24 -11.21
N ASP A 80 -11.78 9.99 -12.08
CA ASP A 80 -12.55 11.03 -12.78
C ASP A 80 -11.68 12.04 -13.57
N GLY A 81 -10.52 11.62 -14.06
CA GLY A 81 -9.57 12.48 -14.78
C GLY A 81 -8.65 13.31 -13.90
N SER A 82 -8.74 13.18 -12.57
CA SER A 82 -7.87 13.84 -11.59
C SER A 82 -7.19 12.81 -10.67
N VAL A 83 -6.36 13.30 -9.74
CA VAL A 83 -5.69 12.52 -8.71
C VAL A 83 -6.54 12.53 -7.44
N LYS A 84 -6.84 11.35 -6.92
CA LYS A 84 -7.57 11.16 -5.66
C LYS A 84 -6.64 10.59 -4.61
N PHE A 85 -6.52 11.29 -3.49
CA PHE A 85 -5.76 10.92 -2.31
C PHE A 85 -6.64 10.21 -1.28
N GLY A 86 -6.03 9.33 -0.48
CA GLY A 86 -6.70 8.62 0.60
C GLY A 86 -7.46 7.36 0.16
N GLN A 87 -8.22 6.79 1.08
CA GLN A 87 -9.02 5.58 0.89
C GLN A 87 -10.35 5.73 1.62
N GLY A 88 -11.44 5.24 1.02
CA GLY A 88 -12.77 5.27 1.64
C GLY A 88 -13.40 6.67 1.66
N GLU A 89 -14.07 7.00 2.76
CA GLU A 89 -14.82 8.26 2.92
C GLU A 89 -13.92 9.47 3.20
N GLY A 90 -12.72 9.27 3.77
CA GLY A 90 -11.71 10.31 4.00
C GLY A 90 -10.80 10.56 2.79
N SER A 91 -11.31 10.36 1.58
CA SER A 91 -10.55 10.61 0.35
C SER A 91 -10.73 12.04 -0.15
N ALA A 92 -9.67 12.63 -0.68
CA ALA A 92 -9.68 13.98 -1.23
C ALA A 92 -9.29 13.97 -2.71
N TYR A 93 -9.94 14.76 -3.53
CA TYR A 93 -9.55 15.03 -4.91
C TYR A 93 -8.57 16.20 -4.96
N LEU A 94 -7.64 16.12 -5.92
CA LEU A 94 -6.85 17.26 -6.35
C LEU A 94 -7.79 18.23 -7.08
N PHE A 95 -7.99 19.40 -6.47
CA PHE A 95 -8.94 20.41 -6.94
C PHE A 95 -8.21 21.58 -7.60
N ASP A 96 -7.31 22.21 -6.86
CA ASP A 96 -6.49 23.34 -7.34
C ASP A 96 -5.02 22.88 -7.45
N PRO A 97 -4.59 22.38 -8.62
CA PRO A 97 -3.22 21.95 -8.81
C PRO A 97 -2.24 23.14 -8.81
N ASP A 98 -1.02 22.89 -8.32
CA ASP A 98 0.14 23.77 -8.44
C ASP A 98 -0.11 25.23 -8.00
N ILE A 99 -0.89 25.45 -6.93
CA ILE A 99 -1.19 26.78 -6.32
C ILE A 99 0.09 27.58 -6.10
N TYR A 100 1.15 26.91 -5.67
CA TYR A 100 2.47 27.49 -5.53
C TYR A 100 3.52 26.46 -5.91
N THR A 101 4.47 26.86 -6.76
CA THR A 101 5.63 26.03 -7.13
C THR A 101 6.86 26.91 -7.26
N ASP A 102 7.96 26.52 -6.61
CA ASP A 102 9.26 27.21 -6.70
C ASP A 102 10.43 26.27 -7.04
N GLY A 103 10.12 25.01 -7.38
CA GLY A 103 11.08 23.94 -7.64
C GLY A 103 11.57 23.21 -6.39
N ARG A 104 11.14 23.62 -5.19
CA ARG A 104 11.46 22.95 -3.92
C ARG A 104 10.21 22.65 -3.11
N ILE A 105 9.34 23.63 -3.01
CA ILE A 105 8.03 23.56 -2.39
C ILE A 105 6.99 23.54 -3.52
N SER A 106 6.09 22.57 -3.46
CA SER A 106 4.85 22.62 -4.23
C SER A 106 3.65 22.58 -3.28
N VAL A 107 2.62 23.35 -3.60
CA VAL A 107 1.37 23.38 -2.83
C VAL A 107 0.25 22.93 -3.76
N GLN A 108 -0.47 21.91 -3.31
CA GLN A 108 -1.56 21.26 -4.06
C GLN A 108 -2.85 21.45 -3.27
N GLY A 109 -3.86 22.05 -3.88
CA GLY A 109 -5.17 22.24 -3.29
C GLY A 109 -6.02 20.97 -3.34
N ILE A 110 -6.54 20.55 -2.21
CA ILE A 110 -7.43 19.39 -2.09
C ILE A 110 -8.80 19.78 -1.53
N ASP A 111 -9.83 19.01 -1.86
CA ASP A 111 -11.24 19.31 -1.52
C ASP A 111 -11.73 18.70 -0.19
N ALA A 112 -10.88 17.94 0.49
CA ALA A 112 -11.19 17.30 1.77
C ALA A 112 -9.93 17.20 2.64
N VAL A 113 -10.11 17.18 3.96
CA VAL A 113 -9.00 17.00 4.90
C VAL A 113 -8.68 15.51 5.02
N LEU A 114 -7.42 15.16 4.82
CA LEU A 114 -6.95 13.79 4.90
C LEU A 114 -6.68 13.40 6.35
N PHE A 115 -7.23 12.26 6.77
CA PHE A 115 -6.96 11.69 8.07
C PHE A 115 -6.02 10.49 7.94
N PRO A 116 -5.02 10.40 8.82
CA PRO A 116 -4.20 9.21 8.91
C PRO A 116 -5.07 8.05 9.39
N PRO A 117 -4.95 6.86 8.79
CA PRO A 117 -5.70 5.71 9.25
C PRO A 117 -5.27 5.37 10.67
N GLU A 118 -6.23 5.09 11.56
CA GLU A 118 -5.94 4.50 12.86
C GLU A 118 -5.07 3.26 12.66
N GLU A 119 -3.99 3.14 13.42
CA GLU A 119 -3.06 2.03 13.31
C GLU A 119 -3.84 0.71 13.35
N PRO A 120 -3.82 -0.11 12.29
CA PRO A 120 -4.17 -1.49 12.51
C PRO A 120 -3.07 -2.02 13.42
N VAL A 121 -3.43 -2.35 14.66
CA VAL A 121 -2.68 -3.33 15.46
C VAL A 121 -2.25 -4.41 14.48
N PRO A 122 -0.95 -4.67 14.29
CA PRO A 122 -0.50 -5.58 13.26
C PRO A 122 -1.32 -6.85 13.42
N ALA A 123 -2.14 -7.17 12.41
CA ALA A 123 -2.86 -8.42 12.37
C ALA A 123 -1.77 -9.46 12.58
N ALA A 124 -1.77 -10.06 13.77
CA ALA A 124 -0.81 -11.06 14.16
C ALA A 124 -0.66 -11.98 12.96
N ALA A 125 0.57 -12.07 12.46
CA ALA A 125 0.93 -12.88 11.31
C ALA A 125 0.03 -14.10 11.32
N ALA A 126 -0.77 -14.27 10.28
CA ALA A 126 -1.54 -15.49 10.07
C ALA A 126 -0.51 -16.61 10.10
N VAL A 127 -0.39 -17.22 11.28
CA VAL A 127 0.49 -18.34 11.56
C VAL A 127 -0.03 -19.41 10.63
N ALA A 128 0.75 -19.69 9.59
CA ALA A 128 0.56 -20.88 8.79
C ALA A 128 0.39 -22.05 9.77
N PRO A 129 -0.71 -22.82 9.71
CA PRO A 129 -0.89 -23.91 10.64
C PRO A 129 0.23 -24.93 10.39
N ALA A 130 1.17 -24.97 11.33
CA ALA A 130 2.20 -25.98 11.41
C ALA A 130 1.55 -27.36 11.40
N ALA A 131 2.11 -28.21 10.54
CA ALA A 131 1.75 -29.60 10.35
C ALA A 131 1.48 -30.32 11.68
N ARG A 132 0.22 -30.69 11.92
CA ARG A 132 -0.15 -31.67 12.94
C ARG A 132 -0.17 -33.04 12.27
N LYS A 133 0.78 -33.89 12.66
CA LYS A 133 0.80 -35.33 12.37
C LYS A 133 -0.55 -35.96 12.77
N PRO A 134 -1.15 -36.83 11.95
CA PRO A 134 -2.31 -37.61 12.38
C PRO A 134 -1.89 -38.75 13.33
N PRO A 135 -2.69 -39.04 14.39
CA PRO A 135 -2.45 -40.17 15.27
C PRO A 135 -2.84 -41.50 14.60
N THR A 136 -2.02 -42.50 14.88
CA THR A 136 -2.22 -43.92 14.60
C THR A 136 -3.50 -44.47 15.25
N ALA A 137 -4.40 -45.06 14.47
CA ALA A 137 -5.31 -46.10 14.95
C ALA A 137 -5.84 -46.96 13.79
N ASN A 138 -5.77 -48.27 14.01
CA ASN A 138 -6.07 -49.37 13.11
C ASN A 138 -7.47 -49.33 12.48
N ALA A 139 -7.55 -49.52 11.16
CA ALA A 139 -8.75 -50.05 10.52
C ALA A 139 -8.36 -50.99 9.35
N LYS A 140 -8.65 -52.27 9.55
CA LYS A 140 -8.42 -53.39 8.61
C LYS A 140 -9.08 -53.09 7.26
N LEU A 141 -8.30 -52.92 6.18
CA LEU A 141 -8.83 -52.87 4.82
C LEU A 141 -8.73 -54.25 4.15
N ARG A 142 -9.90 -54.80 3.79
CA ARG A 142 -10.05 -56.09 3.13
C ARG A 142 -9.65 -55.98 1.65
N ARG A 143 -8.74 -56.88 1.27
CA ARG A 143 -8.47 -57.50 -0.04
C ARG A 143 -9.49 -57.22 -1.17
N GLY A 144 -9.00 -56.68 -2.29
CA GLY A 144 -9.55 -56.95 -3.63
C GLY A 144 -9.88 -55.72 -4.50
N LYS A 145 -9.32 -55.72 -5.72
CA LYS A 145 -9.59 -54.85 -6.89
C LYS A 145 -8.96 -53.45 -6.93
N LEU A 146 -7.78 -53.35 -7.55
CA LEU A 146 -7.64 -52.80 -8.91
C LEU A 146 -6.20 -53.06 -9.40
N MET A 147 -6.01 -54.22 -10.03
CA MET A 147 -4.94 -54.36 -11.03
C MET A 147 -5.30 -53.51 -12.24
N GLU A 148 -4.27 -53.19 -13.02
CA GLU A 148 -4.32 -52.53 -14.33
C GLU A 148 -4.58 -51.03 -14.28
N ALA A 149 -3.51 -50.23 -14.44
CA ALA A 149 -3.50 -49.13 -15.43
C ALA A 149 -2.27 -48.18 -15.35
N THR A 150 -1.07 -48.60 -14.92
CA THR A 150 0.10 -47.69 -15.02
C THR A 150 1.42 -48.32 -15.47
N CYS A 151 1.41 -49.56 -15.99
CA CYS A 151 2.57 -50.12 -16.70
C CYS A 151 2.53 -49.82 -18.21
N GLN A 152 2.23 -48.58 -18.59
CA GLN A 152 2.41 -48.05 -19.94
C GLN A 152 2.79 -46.58 -19.80
N MET A 153 3.80 -46.13 -20.55
CA MET A 153 4.45 -44.81 -20.52
C MET A 153 5.70 -44.67 -19.64
N LEU A 154 6.65 -45.61 -19.74
CA LEU A 154 8.09 -45.30 -19.63
C LEU A 154 8.92 -46.43 -20.27
N GLY A 155 8.57 -46.75 -21.52
CA GLY A 155 9.27 -47.70 -22.38
C GLY A 155 9.87 -47.01 -23.60
N ALA A 156 10.79 -46.08 -23.37
CA ALA A 156 11.63 -45.51 -24.43
C ALA A 156 12.95 -44.98 -23.86
N ILE A 157 13.66 -45.81 -23.07
CA ILE A 157 15.08 -45.58 -22.77
C ILE A 157 15.88 -46.64 -23.51
N GLY A 158 16.24 -46.30 -24.73
CA GLY A 158 17.22 -47.01 -25.54
C GLY A 158 18.62 -46.50 -25.21
N GLN A 159 19.47 -47.45 -24.81
CA GLN A 159 20.93 -47.47 -24.89
C GLN A 159 21.78 -46.92 -23.73
N ARG A 160 22.39 -47.91 -23.05
CA ARG A 160 23.80 -48.02 -22.65
C ARG A 160 24.40 -46.82 -21.90
N SER A 161 24.62 -47.00 -20.59
CA SER A 161 25.96 -47.27 -20.05
C SER A 161 25.89 -47.52 -18.53
N ARG A 162 26.91 -48.23 -18.08
CA ARG A 162 27.08 -48.84 -16.76
C ARG A 162 27.14 -47.82 -15.61
N LEU A 163 26.82 -48.30 -14.40
CA LEU A 163 27.47 -48.05 -13.09
C LEU A 163 26.55 -47.52 -11.97
N ALA A 164 26.76 -48.12 -10.78
CA ALA A 164 26.46 -47.69 -9.40
C ALA A 164 24.98 -47.60 -9.01
N SER A 165 24.40 -48.62 -8.37
CA SER A 165 24.41 -48.89 -6.92
C SER A 165 23.86 -47.76 -6.04
N CYS A 166 22.75 -48.02 -5.36
CA CYS A 166 22.63 -47.92 -3.90
C CYS A 166 21.42 -48.75 -3.46
N GLN A 167 21.60 -49.40 -2.33
CA GLN A 167 20.85 -50.54 -1.78
C GLN A 167 19.54 -50.11 -1.13
#